data_AF-A0A3D9T1L2-F1
#
_entry.id   AF-A0A3D9T1L2-F1
#
_cell.length_a   1.000
_cell.length_b   1.000
_cell.length_c   1.000
_cell.angle_alpha   90.00
_cell.angle_beta   90.00
_cell.angle_gamma   90.00
#
_symmetry.space_group_name_H-M   'P 1'
#
loop_
_entity.id
_entity.type
_entity.pdbx_description
1 polymer ?
#
loop_
_entity_poly.entity_id
_entity_poly.type
_entity_poly.pdbx_seq_one_letter_code
_entity_poly.pdbx_strand_id
1 'polypeptide(L)'
;MRVTLSAAAPVIGITGSASTPESAAEYANAAAGAFIAYGDAHRGETGVRVASMSSADAPDRPTTPNLPLSLAVGASSGVLLAGLATGARPARKAVGT
;
A
#
# COMPACT_ATOMS: atom_id res chain seq x y z
N MET A 1 -9.21 -2.71 -45.46
CA MET A 1 -8.07 -2.13 -44.72
C MET A 1 -8.16 -2.59 -43.28
N ARG A 2 -7.27 -3.51 -42.84
CA ARG A 2 -7.20 -3.94 -41.43
C ARG A 2 -6.12 -3.13 -40.74
N VAL A 3 -6.49 -2.34 -39.73
CA VAL A 3 -5.56 -1.66 -38.86
C VAL A 3 -5.23 -2.62 -37.72
N THR A 4 -4.00 -3.12 -37.67
CA THR A 4 -3.47 -3.80 -36.50
C THR A 4 -2.75 -2.74 -35.67
N LEU A 5 -3.33 -2.39 -34.52
CA LEU A 5 -2.60 -1.64 -33.50
C LEU A 5 -1.48 -2.57 -33.00
N SER A 6 -0.22 -2.14 -33.14
CA SER A 6 0.91 -2.81 -32.49
C SER A 6 0.56 -2.99 -31.03
N ALA A 7 0.49 -4.24 -30.56
CA ALA A 7 0.03 -4.54 -29.21
C ALA A 7 0.99 -3.88 -28.22
N ALA A 8 0.58 -2.78 -27.60
CA ALA A 8 1.15 -2.37 -26.34
C ALA A 8 0.84 -3.50 -25.36
N ALA A 9 1.83 -4.34 -25.06
CA ALA A 9 1.67 -5.34 -24.03
C ALA A 9 1.38 -4.59 -22.71
N PRO A 10 0.27 -4.90 -22.01
CA PRO A 10 -0.04 -4.24 -20.75
C PRO A 10 1.05 -4.59 -19.72
N VAL A 11 1.51 -3.59 -18.97
CA VAL A 11 2.51 -3.75 -17.90
C VAL A 11 1.79 -3.75 -16.55
N ILE A 12 2.14 -4.71 -15.69
CA ILE A 12 1.59 -4.86 -14.35
C ILE A 12 2.74 -4.70 -13.34
N GLY A 13 2.59 -3.78 -12.38
CA GLY A 13 3.52 -3.60 -11.28
C GLY A 13 3.12 -4.45 -10.07
N ILE A 14 4.06 -5.23 -9.54
CA ILE A 14 3.88 -6.00 -8.30
C ILE A 14 4.76 -5.35 -7.22
N THR A 15 4.16 -4.96 -6.11
CA THR A 15 4.85 -4.37 -4.95
C THR A 15 4.57 -5.17 -3.68
N GLY A 16 5.61 -5.44 -2.90
CA GLY A 16 5.49 -6.07 -1.59
C GLY A 16 5.58 -5.05 -0.45
N SER A 17 5.03 -5.40 0.70
CA SER A 17 5.21 -4.64 1.94
C SER A 17 5.52 -5.62 3.07
N ALA A 18 6.58 -5.33 3.82
CA ALA A 18 7.05 -6.12 4.93
C ALA A 18 7.74 -5.23 5.98
N SER A 19 8.06 -5.80 7.13
CA SER A 19 8.82 -5.12 8.19
C SER A 19 10.28 -4.87 7.84
N THR A 20 10.84 -5.62 6.89
CA THR A 20 12.22 -5.49 6.40
C THR A 20 12.23 -5.24 4.89
N PRO A 21 13.22 -4.49 4.38
CA PRO A 21 13.31 -4.19 2.95
C PRO A 21 13.53 -5.45 2.10
N GLU A 22 14.28 -6.43 2.60
CA GLU A 22 14.55 -7.69 1.92
C GLU A 22 13.27 -8.52 1.75
N SER A 23 12.47 -8.65 2.81
CA SER A 23 11.21 -9.40 2.75
C SER A 23 10.19 -8.71 1.84
N ALA A 24 10.20 -7.36 1.76
CA ALA A 24 9.32 -6.65 0.85
C ALA A 24 9.65 -6.98 -0.62
N ALA A 25 10.93 -7.04 -0.98
CA ALA A 25 11.38 -7.46 -2.30
C ALA A 25 11.09 -8.95 -2.56
N GLU A 26 11.34 -9.81 -1.58
CA GLU A 26 11.06 -11.25 -1.67
C GLU A 26 9.58 -11.52 -1.96
N TYR A 27 8.66 -10.87 -1.22
CA TYR A 27 7.22 -11.03 -1.44
C TYR A 27 6.79 -10.56 -2.84
N ALA A 28 7.34 -9.45 -3.32
CA ALA A 28 7.04 -8.97 -4.67
C ALA A 28 7.53 -9.95 -5.75
N ASN A 29 8.77 -10.45 -5.61
CA ASN A 29 9.36 -11.40 -6.54
C ASN A 29 8.63 -12.76 -6.51
N ALA A 30 8.22 -13.22 -5.33
CA ALA A 30 7.44 -14.45 -5.17
C ALA A 30 6.06 -14.35 -5.85
N ALA A 31 5.35 -13.23 -5.66
CA ALA A 31 4.08 -12.99 -6.32
C ALA A 31 4.23 -12.88 -7.86
N ALA A 32 5.28 -12.22 -8.34
CA ALA A 32 5.59 -12.17 -9.77
C ALA A 32 5.87 -13.57 -10.34
N GLY A 33 6.65 -14.40 -9.63
CA GLY A 33 6.92 -15.79 -9.99
C GLY A 33 5.64 -16.63 -10.07
N ALA A 34 4.74 -16.50 -9.08
CA ALA A 34 3.45 -17.18 -9.08
C ALA A 34 2.57 -16.77 -10.27
N PHE A 35 2.56 -15.47 -10.62
CA PHE A 35 1.79 -14.97 -11.76
C PHE A 35 2.31 -15.50 -13.10
N ILE A 36 3.64 -15.60 -13.26
CA ILE A 36 4.27 -16.21 -14.45
C ILE A 36 3.92 -17.69 -14.53
N ALA A 37 4.06 -18.44 -13.43
CA ALA A 37 3.73 -19.87 -13.38
C ALA A 37 2.25 -20.13 -13.72
N TYR A 38 1.35 -19.28 -13.22
CA TYR A 38 -0.07 -19.35 -13.55
C TYR A 38 -0.34 -19.08 -15.03
N GLY A 39 0.28 -18.02 -15.57
CA GLY A 39 0.15 -17.64 -16.98
C GLY A 39 0.65 -18.74 -17.93
N ASP A 40 1.79 -19.36 -17.62
CA ASP A 40 2.33 -20.46 -18.41
C ASP A 40 1.42 -21.70 -18.34
N ALA A 41 0.86 -22.02 -17.17
CA ALA A 41 -0.07 -23.14 -17.01
C ALA A 41 -1.37 -22.97 -17.83
N HIS A 42 -1.88 -21.74 -17.97
CA HIS A 42 -3.14 -21.44 -18.67
C HIS A 42 -2.93 -20.88 -20.08
N ARG A 43 -1.70 -20.94 -20.59
CA ARG A 43 -1.36 -20.42 -21.92
C ARG A 43 -2.13 -21.12 -23.04
N GLY A 44 -2.41 -22.42 -22.89
CA GLY A 44 -3.16 -23.20 -23.87
C GLY A 44 -4.62 -22.74 -24.01
N GLU A 45 -5.19 -22.15 -22.95
CA GLU A 45 -6.58 -21.68 -22.91
C GLU A 45 -6.69 -20.21 -23.31
N THR A 46 -5.74 -19.38 -22.86
CA THR A 46 -5.81 -17.91 -23.02
C THR A 46 -5.03 -17.39 -24.22
N GLY A 47 -4.02 -18.11 -24.71
CA GLY A 47 -3.08 -17.64 -25.72
C GLY A 47 -2.16 -16.50 -25.25
N VAL A 48 -2.22 -16.11 -23.96
CA VAL A 48 -1.46 -15.00 -23.39
C VAL A 48 -0.13 -15.52 -22.84
N ARG A 49 0.94 -14.70 -22.96
CA ARG A 49 2.23 -14.95 -22.33
C ARG A 49 2.53 -13.85 -21.33
N VAL A 50 2.94 -14.26 -20.13
CA VAL A 50 3.43 -13.37 -19.08
C VAL A 50 4.96 -13.48 -19.05
N ALA A 51 5.66 -12.36 -18.90
CA ALA A 51 7.12 -12.34 -18.74
C ALA A 51 7.50 -11.34 -17.66
N SER A 52 8.52 -11.68 -16.86
CA SER A 52 9.14 -10.71 -15.95
C SER A 52 9.92 -9.68 -16.76
N MET A 53 9.69 -8.40 -16.47
CA MET A 53 10.43 -7.29 -17.08
C MET A 53 11.60 -6.84 -16.19
N SER A 54 11.39 -6.78 -14.88
CA SER A 54 12.41 -6.47 -13.88
C SER A 54 12.05 -7.16 -12.57
N SER A 55 13.08 -7.57 -11.82
CA SER A 55 12.91 -8.00 -10.43
C SER A 55 12.65 -6.81 -9.52
N ALA A 56 11.96 -7.06 -8.41
CA ALA A 56 11.82 -6.10 -7.33
C ALA A 56 13.13 -6.00 -6.54
N ASP A 57 13.57 -4.77 -6.30
CA ASP A 57 14.74 -4.45 -5.47
C ASP A 57 14.32 -4.07 -4.05
N ALA A 58 15.24 -4.19 -3.11
CA ALA A 58 15.01 -3.81 -1.72
C ALA A 58 14.93 -2.28 -1.62
N PRO A 59 13.87 -1.70 -1.02
CA PRO A 59 13.77 -0.25 -0.93
C PRO A 59 14.87 0.33 -0.05
N ASP A 60 15.58 1.36 -0.53
CA ASP A 60 16.65 2.04 0.23
C ASP A 60 16.18 2.71 1.52
N ARG A 61 14.88 2.98 1.61
CA ARG A 61 14.25 3.67 2.74
C ARG A 61 12.76 3.32 2.83
N PRO A 62 12.19 3.21 4.04
CA PRO A 62 10.78 2.92 4.21
C PRO A 62 9.91 3.97 3.49
N THR A 63 8.94 3.51 2.71
CA THR A 63 7.91 4.38 2.12
C THR A 63 6.90 4.83 3.18
N THR A 64 6.71 4.04 4.24
CA THR A 64 5.85 4.31 5.40
C THR A 64 6.32 3.50 6.63
N PRO A 65 5.91 3.89 7.85
CA PRO A 65 5.25 5.13 8.21
C PRO A 65 6.21 6.33 8.25
N ASN A 66 5.67 7.53 8.01
CA ASN A 66 6.41 8.78 8.17
C ASN A 66 6.18 9.34 9.57
N LEU A 67 7.20 9.23 10.44
CA LEU A 67 7.10 9.59 11.85
C LEU A 67 6.64 11.04 12.08
N PRO A 68 7.20 12.07 11.41
CA PRO A 68 6.69 13.45 11.50
C PRO A 68 5.20 13.58 11.19
N LEU A 69 4.72 12.96 10.11
CA LEU A 69 3.30 13.01 9.73
C LEU A 69 2.42 12.29 10.76
N SER A 70 2.84 11.13 11.24
CA SER A 70 2.12 10.39 12.28
C SER A 70 2.01 11.18 13.58
N LEU A 71 3.08 11.88 13.99
CA LEU A 71 3.08 12.76 15.16
C LEU A 71 2.16 13.97 14.97
N ALA A 72 2.18 14.60 13.80
CA ALA A 72 1.31 15.74 13.50
C ALA A 72 -0.17 15.34 13.57
N VAL A 73 -0.55 14.23 12.95
CA VAL A 73 -1.93 13.69 13.00
C VAL A 73 -2.32 13.38 14.45
N GLY A 74 -1.45 12.68 15.19
CA GLY A 74 -1.70 12.36 16.60
C GLY A 74 -1.89 13.59 17.47
N ALA A 75 -1.05 14.63 17.28
CA ALA A 75 -1.15 15.88 18.00
C ALA A 75 -2.46 16.63 17.67
N SER A 76 -2.83 16.72 16.39
CA SER A 76 -4.09 17.35 15.97
C SER A 76 -5.31 16.65 16.54
N SER A 77 -5.34 15.31 16.47
CA SER A 77 -6.42 14.51 17.08
C SER A 77 -6.47 14.69 18.60
N GLY A 78 -5.31 14.73 19.27
CA GLY A 78 -5.22 14.96 20.72
C GLY A 78 -5.74 16.33 21.15
N VAL A 79 -5.34 17.40 20.45
CA VAL A 79 -5.81 18.77 20.70
C VAL A 79 -7.33 18.87 20.52
N LEU A 80 -7.87 18.26 19.46
CA LEU A 80 -9.31 18.23 19.21
C LEU A 80 -10.05 17.52 20.35
N LEU A 81 -9.59 16.33 20.75
CA LEU A 81 -10.19 15.57 21.84
C LEU A 81 -10.12 16.33 23.18
N ALA A 82 -9.00 17.01 23.46
CA ALA A 82 -8.86 17.84 24.66
C ALA A 82 -9.84 19.03 24.67
N GLY A 83 -10.02 19.69 23.53
CA GLY A 83 -10.98 20.78 23.37
C GLY A 83 -12.42 20.30 23.58
N LEU A 84 -12.80 19.18 22.95
CA LEU A 84 -14.12 18.57 23.13
C LEU A 84 -14.36 18.13 24.57
N ALA A 85 -13.40 17.48 25.21
CA ALA A 85 -13.52 17.06 26.61
C ALA A 85 -13.67 18.27 27.56
N THR A 86 -13.03 19.39 27.26
CA THR A 86 -13.16 20.62 28.04
C THR A 86 -14.53 21.27 27.83
N GLY A 87 -15.03 21.34 26.59
CA GLY A 87 -16.34 21.91 26.26
C GLY A 87 -17.51 21.05 26.73
N ALA A 88 -17.35 19.73 26.77
CA ALA A 88 -18.37 18.79 27.23
C ALA A 88 -18.47 18.68 28.77
N ARG A 89 -17.61 19.38 29.53
CA ARG A 89 -17.69 19.37 31.00
C ARG A 89 -18.95 20.10 31.46
N PRO A 90 -19.91 19.41 32.11
CA PRO A 90 -21.05 20.11 32.71
C PRO A 90 -20.51 21.04 33.80
N ALA A 91 -20.98 22.30 33.80
CA ALA A 91 -20.76 23.19 34.93
C ALA A 91 -21.26 22.45 36.18
N ARG A 92 -20.36 22.12 37.11
CA ARG A 92 -20.76 21.62 38.42
C ARG A 92 -21.63 22.72 39.01
N LYS A 93 -22.95 22.55 38.93
CA LYS A 93 -23.92 23.41 39.59
C LYS A 93 -23.48 23.43 41.03
N ALA A 94 -22.94 24.56 41.49
CA ALA A 94 -22.65 24.78 42.89
C ALA A 94 -24.01 24.69 43.59
N VAL A 95 -24.32 23.50 44.11
CA VAL A 95 -25.40 23.29 45.06
C VAL A 95 -24.74 23.47 46.43
N GLY A 96 -24.95 24.65 46.98
CA GLY A 96 -24.68 25.02 48.37
C GLY A 96 -25.67 26.15 48.66
N THR A 97 -26.81 25.84 49.28
CA THR A 97 -27.06 25.96 50.74
C THR A 97 -26.94 27.38 51.23
#